data_AF-A0A8H4RMZ5-F1
#
_entry.id   AF-A0A8H4RMZ5-F1
#
_cell.length_a   1.000
_cell.length_b   1.000
_cell.length_c   1.000
_cell.angle_alpha   90.00
_cell.angle_beta   90.00
_cell.angle_gamma   90.00
#
_symmetry.space_group_name_H-M   'P 1'
#
loop_
_entity.id
_entity.type
_entity.pdbx_description
1 polymer ?
#
loop_
_entity_poly.entity_id
_entity_poly.type
_entity_poly.pdbx_seq_one_letter_code
_entity_poly.pdbx_strand_id
1 'polypeptide(L)'
;MRPGVPPEQAAHSRVIKKLEPIQSSSLRAVAGAFRATPIRELETETFTTPLDIHCSELRARHLRRTYSSPVGTFIQEQCRAVRGRLLRRSTTRTSIPLVVPVIQEKLEWAAKLEASLGTDSRKATLQEWKKRWRTTRPRSRWRSSASQAEPSASRLKLHSQLKKAESSILVQARTGRIGLAHFLAKAYVQGYEDPTCRCGAEQETAEHTLLHCQIEEERRKWPRGARFSDFVSIPRNTLIAARWLIQSNRINQFQLANRLLYNEATS
;
A
#
# COMPACT_ATOMS: atom_id res chain seq x y z
N MET A 1 -17.86 -6.69 -30.39
CA MET A 1 -17.90 -5.36 -29.76
C MET A 1 -17.73 -5.54 -28.25
N ARG A 2 -16.72 -4.92 -27.62
CA ARG A 2 -16.57 -4.98 -26.16
C ARG A 2 -17.70 -4.14 -25.54
N PRO A 3 -18.51 -4.65 -24.60
CA PRO A 3 -19.52 -3.85 -23.94
C PRO A 3 -18.84 -2.65 -23.28
N GLY A 4 -19.28 -1.45 -23.65
CA GLY A 4 -18.73 -0.20 -23.14
C GLY A 4 -18.86 -0.14 -21.62
N VAL A 5 -17.79 0.26 -20.94
CA VAL A 5 -17.82 0.51 -19.51
C VAL A 5 -18.89 1.59 -19.23
N PRO A 6 -19.88 1.34 -18.35
CA PRO A 6 -20.90 2.31 -18.03
C PRO A 6 -20.29 3.68 -17.67
N PRO A 7 -20.86 4.80 -18.13
CA PRO A 7 -20.24 6.14 -18.01
C PRO A 7 -19.92 6.53 -16.56
N GLU A 8 -20.66 6.02 -15.59
CA GLU A 8 -20.41 6.25 -14.17
C GLU A 8 -19.22 5.44 -13.61
N GLN A 9 -18.98 4.23 -14.13
CA GLN A 9 -17.76 3.48 -13.83
C GLN A 9 -16.52 4.17 -14.43
N ALA A 10 -16.68 4.80 -15.60
CA ALA A 10 -15.64 5.63 -16.20
C ALA A 10 -15.35 6.90 -15.37
N ALA A 11 -16.37 7.57 -14.84
CA ALA A 11 -16.20 8.72 -13.94
C ALA A 11 -15.50 8.33 -12.62
N HIS A 12 -15.92 7.22 -11.99
CA HIS A 12 -15.27 6.65 -10.80
C HIS A 12 -13.78 6.35 -11.05
N SER A 13 -13.47 5.75 -12.21
CA SER A 13 -12.09 5.49 -12.62
C SER A 13 -11.28 6.77 -12.79
N ARG A 14 -11.86 7.85 -13.34
CA ARG A 14 -11.17 9.15 -13.48
C ARG A 14 -10.82 9.77 -12.13
N VAL A 15 -11.71 9.71 -11.15
CA VAL A 15 -11.45 10.24 -9.80
C VAL A 15 -10.32 9.46 -9.13
N ILE A 16 -10.36 8.12 -9.17
CA ILE A 16 -9.31 7.27 -8.61
C ILE A 16 -7.94 7.61 -9.23
N LYS A 17 -7.87 7.71 -10.57
CA LYS A 17 -6.63 8.06 -11.28
C LYS A 17 -6.04 9.41 -10.86
N LYS A 18 -6.87 10.37 -10.44
CA LYS A 18 -6.39 11.67 -9.93
C LYS A 18 -5.89 11.60 -8.49
N LEU A 19 -6.47 10.71 -7.67
CA LEU A 19 -6.13 10.57 -6.26
C LEU A 19 -4.95 9.59 -6.02
N GLU A 20 -4.73 8.64 -6.92
CA GLU A 20 -3.62 7.67 -6.85
C GLU A 20 -2.24 8.33 -6.66
N PRO A 21 -1.86 9.40 -7.42
CA PRO A 21 -0.60 10.10 -7.20
C PRO A 21 -0.50 10.75 -5.82
N ILE A 22 -1.62 11.27 -5.29
CA ILE A 22 -1.68 11.92 -3.97
C ILE A 22 -1.43 10.88 -2.88
N GLN A 23 -2.18 9.77 -2.88
CA GLN A 23 -1.94 8.69 -1.92
C GLN A 23 -0.51 8.15 -2.04
N SER A 24 -0.03 7.95 -3.26
CA SER A 24 1.34 7.46 -3.51
C SER A 24 2.41 8.41 -3.00
N SER A 25 2.18 9.72 -3.04
CA SER A 25 3.08 10.72 -2.46
C SER A 25 3.04 10.66 -0.93
N SER A 26 1.83 10.67 -0.36
CA SER A 26 1.62 10.62 1.10
C SER A 26 2.22 9.36 1.72
N LEU A 27 2.02 8.18 1.11
CA LEU A 27 2.58 6.92 1.61
C LEU A 27 4.11 6.94 1.62
N ARG A 28 4.75 7.52 0.59
CA ARG A 28 6.22 7.67 0.57
C ARG A 28 6.71 8.60 1.66
N ALA A 29 6.05 9.74 1.87
CA ALA A 29 6.42 10.70 2.89
C ALA A 29 6.30 10.09 4.30
N VAL A 30 5.13 9.50 4.61
CA VAL A 30 4.86 8.87 5.91
C VAL A 30 5.80 7.70 6.16
N ALA A 31 6.06 6.86 5.16
CA ALA A 31 6.98 5.73 5.29
C ALA A 31 8.46 6.13 5.26
N GLY A 32 8.80 7.36 4.84
CA GLY A 32 10.19 7.78 4.60
C GLY A 32 10.87 6.94 3.51
N ALA A 33 10.12 6.57 2.47
CA ALA A 33 10.56 5.67 1.42
C ALA A 33 11.03 6.42 0.17
N PHE A 34 11.96 5.82 -0.57
CA PHE A 34 12.40 6.36 -1.86
C PHE A 34 11.26 6.38 -2.88
N ARG A 35 11.37 7.29 -3.86
CA ARG A 35 10.43 7.37 -4.99
C ARG A 35 10.32 6.06 -5.77
N ALA A 36 11.44 5.34 -5.88
CA ALA A 36 11.54 4.04 -6.54
C ALA A 36 10.80 2.89 -5.82
N THR A 37 10.31 3.11 -4.60
CA THR A 37 9.59 2.07 -3.83
C THR A 37 8.22 1.78 -4.45
N PRO A 38 7.87 0.50 -4.72
CA PRO A 38 6.62 0.15 -5.36
C PRO A 38 5.48 0.46 -4.41
N ILE A 39 4.45 1.10 -4.94
CA ILE A 39 3.27 1.50 -4.16
C ILE A 39 2.66 0.33 -3.41
N ARG A 40 2.63 -0.84 -4.05
CA ARG A 40 2.16 -2.10 -3.50
C ARG A 40 2.89 -2.47 -2.20
N GLU A 41 4.22 -2.39 -2.19
CA GLU A 41 5.00 -2.67 -0.98
C GLU A 41 4.67 -1.64 0.11
N LEU A 42 4.53 -0.36 -0.24
CA LEU A 42 4.14 0.70 0.70
C LEU A 42 2.75 0.48 1.29
N GLU A 43 1.75 0.16 0.48
CA GLU A 43 0.39 -0.19 0.92
C GLU A 43 0.43 -1.29 1.99
N THR A 44 1.24 -2.33 1.78
CA THR A 44 1.40 -3.40 2.78
C THR A 44 2.13 -2.93 4.04
N GLU A 45 3.23 -2.20 3.89
CA GLU A 45 4.03 -1.71 5.02
C GLU A 45 3.24 -0.73 5.91
N THR A 46 2.45 0.17 5.31
CA THR A 46 1.60 1.13 6.02
C THR A 46 0.19 0.59 6.33
N PHE A 47 -0.08 -0.67 6.01
CA PHE A 47 -1.40 -1.30 6.10
C PHE A 47 -2.53 -0.41 5.52
N THR A 48 -2.26 0.22 4.38
CA THR A 48 -3.20 1.08 3.69
C THR A 48 -3.77 0.36 2.48
N THR A 49 -5.09 0.20 2.43
CA THR A 49 -5.77 -0.45 1.31
C THR A 49 -5.52 0.30 -0.01
N PRO A 50 -5.34 -0.42 -1.14
CA PRO A 50 -5.34 0.18 -2.46
C PRO A 50 -6.57 1.06 -2.69
N LEU A 51 -6.37 2.23 -3.29
CA LEU A 51 -7.39 3.27 -3.36
C LEU A 51 -8.68 2.81 -4.05
N ASP A 52 -8.53 2.08 -5.15
CA ASP A 52 -9.62 1.58 -5.96
C ASP A 52 -10.54 0.62 -5.18
N ILE A 53 -9.94 -0.25 -4.36
CA ILE A 53 -10.69 -1.17 -3.50
C ILE A 53 -11.42 -0.37 -2.42
N HIS A 54 -10.73 0.58 -1.77
CA HIS A 54 -11.32 1.42 -0.74
C HIS A 54 -12.48 2.28 -1.26
N CYS A 55 -12.29 2.97 -2.40
CA CYS A 55 -13.31 3.79 -3.03
C CYS A 55 -14.50 2.97 -3.52
N SER A 56 -14.27 1.78 -4.07
CA SER A 56 -15.35 0.88 -4.47
C SER A 56 -16.22 0.47 -3.29
N GLU A 57 -15.60 0.13 -2.15
CA GLU A 57 -16.34 -0.19 -0.93
C GLU A 57 -17.07 1.03 -0.34
N LEU A 58 -16.44 2.22 -0.34
CA LEU A 58 -17.10 3.46 0.07
C LEU A 58 -18.33 3.75 -0.78
N ARG A 59 -18.23 3.57 -2.10
CA ARG A 59 -19.34 3.75 -3.03
C ARG A 59 -20.45 2.74 -2.76
N ALA A 60 -20.13 1.46 -2.59
CA ALA A 60 -21.12 0.43 -2.26
C ALA A 60 -21.82 0.73 -0.94
N ARG A 61 -21.08 1.20 0.09
CA ARG A 61 -21.66 1.65 1.36
C ARG A 61 -22.61 2.82 1.20
N HIS A 62 -22.24 3.81 0.40
CA HIS A 62 -23.11 4.95 0.13
C HIS A 62 -24.39 4.52 -0.60
N LEU A 63 -24.27 3.71 -1.66
CA LEU A 63 -25.43 3.20 -2.41
C LEU A 63 -26.42 2.46 -1.50
N ARG A 64 -25.92 1.57 -0.64
CA ARG A 64 -26.74 0.87 0.37
C ARG A 64 -27.48 1.86 1.27
N ARG A 65 -26.75 2.78 1.89
CA ARG A 65 -27.37 3.76 2.81
C ARG A 65 -28.45 4.61 2.13
N THR A 66 -28.18 5.07 0.92
CA THR A 66 -29.10 5.95 0.20
C THR A 66 -30.35 5.19 -0.24
N TYR A 67 -30.17 4.03 -0.88
CA TYR A 67 -31.27 3.33 -1.55
C TYR A 67 -31.96 2.26 -0.70
N SER A 68 -31.37 1.80 0.40
CA SER A 68 -32.02 0.93 1.40
C SER A 68 -32.72 1.72 2.52
N SER A 69 -32.66 3.06 2.49
CA SER A 69 -33.39 3.91 3.45
C SER A 69 -34.87 4.06 3.07
N PRO A 70 -35.76 4.42 4.02
CA PRO A 70 -37.15 4.77 3.71
C PRO A 70 -37.28 5.88 2.66
N VAL A 71 -36.32 6.81 2.61
CA VAL A 71 -36.24 7.84 1.57
C VAL A 71 -35.89 7.22 0.21
N GLY A 72 -34.97 6.24 0.20
CA GLY A 72 -34.61 5.48 -0.99
C GLY A 72 -35.79 4.69 -1.56
N THR A 73 -36.57 4.01 -0.71
CA THR A 73 -37.78 3.29 -1.13
C THR A 73 -38.84 4.26 -1.65
N PHE A 74 -39.05 5.39 -0.97
CA PHE A 74 -39.94 6.45 -1.43
C PHE A 74 -39.55 7.00 -2.80
N ILE A 75 -38.26 7.31 -3.03
CA ILE A 75 -37.76 7.77 -4.34
C ILE A 75 -38.06 6.72 -5.43
N GLN A 76 -37.82 5.43 -5.15
CA GLN A 76 -38.11 4.36 -6.10
C GLN A 76 -39.60 4.28 -6.45
N GLU A 77 -40.48 4.38 -5.44
CA GLU A 77 -41.94 4.39 -5.62
C GLU A 77 -42.40 5.59 -6.45
N GLN A 78 -41.90 6.80 -6.16
CA GLN A 78 -42.22 8.00 -6.92
C GLN A 78 -41.74 7.89 -8.37
N CYS A 79 -40.51 7.41 -8.60
CA CYS A 79 -39.99 7.17 -9.95
C CYS A 79 -40.85 6.15 -10.73
N ARG A 80 -41.31 5.07 -10.08
CA ARG A 80 -42.24 4.10 -10.71
C ARG A 80 -43.58 4.74 -11.06
N ALA A 81 -44.14 5.54 -10.16
CA ALA A 81 -45.42 6.23 -10.39
C ALA A 81 -45.33 7.27 -11.52
N VAL A 82 -44.25 8.05 -11.60
CA VAL A 82 -44.01 9.00 -12.70
C VAL A 82 -43.83 8.25 -14.03
N ARG A 83 -43.07 7.15 -14.05
CA ARG A 83 -42.92 6.31 -15.25
C ARG A 83 -44.27 5.79 -15.75
N GLY A 84 -45.09 5.25 -14.85
CA GLY A 84 -46.43 4.76 -15.20
C GLY A 84 -47.28 5.85 -15.86
N ARG A 85 -47.21 7.08 -15.34
CA ARG A 85 -47.89 8.24 -15.93
C ARG A 85 -47.34 8.61 -17.31
N LEU A 86 -46.03 8.65 -17.49
CA LEU A 86 -45.40 8.97 -18.78
C LEU A 86 -45.70 7.93 -19.86
N LEU A 87 -45.67 6.63 -19.52
CA LEU A 87 -46.01 5.55 -20.44
C LEU A 87 -47.48 5.60 -20.89
N ARG A 88 -48.39 5.99 -20.00
CA ARG A 88 -49.83 6.13 -20.33
C ARG A 88 -50.12 7.35 -21.20
N ARG A 89 -49.26 8.38 -21.17
CA ARG A 89 -49.48 9.67 -21.85
C ARG A 89 -48.82 9.74 -23.23
N SER A 90 -47.94 8.79 -23.56
CA SER A 90 -47.19 8.76 -24.82
C SER A 90 -47.82 7.76 -25.79
N THR A 91 -48.49 8.23 -26.85
CA THR A 91 -48.93 7.41 -28.00
C THR A 91 -47.81 7.18 -29.01
N THR A 92 -46.77 8.02 -28.99
CA THR A 92 -45.57 7.85 -29.81
C THR A 92 -44.48 7.15 -29.01
N ARG A 93 -43.73 6.28 -29.70
CA ARG A 93 -42.67 5.42 -29.16
C ARG A 93 -41.41 6.22 -28.79
N THR A 94 -41.55 7.25 -27.96
CA THR A 94 -40.42 8.06 -27.50
C THR A 94 -39.67 7.27 -26.44
N SER A 95 -38.37 7.04 -26.66
CA SER A 95 -37.46 6.41 -25.71
C SER A 95 -37.40 7.23 -24.42
N ILE A 96 -38.23 6.88 -23.43
CA ILE A 96 -38.20 7.51 -22.10
C ILE A 96 -36.92 7.01 -21.40
N PRO A 97 -36.00 7.90 -20.98
CA PRO A 97 -34.78 7.50 -20.29
C PRO A 97 -35.12 6.72 -19.01
N LEU A 98 -34.53 5.55 -18.90
CA LEU A 98 -34.76 4.57 -17.85
C LEU A 98 -34.08 4.99 -16.53
N VAL A 99 -34.65 5.92 -15.78
CA VAL A 99 -34.14 6.34 -14.46
C VAL A 99 -34.19 5.18 -13.43
N VAL A 100 -35.19 4.30 -13.52
CA VAL A 100 -35.38 3.16 -12.60
C VAL A 100 -34.34 2.04 -12.80
N PRO A 101 -34.02 1.61 -14.03
CA PRO A 101 -32.92 0.66 -14.28
C PRO A 101 -31.55 1.13 -13.78
N VAL A 102 -31.23 2.42 -13.89
CA VAL A 102 -29.94 2.95 -13.42
C VAL A 102 -29.76 2.83 -11.90
N ILE A 103 -30.83 2.95 -11.11
CA ILE A 103 -30.78 2.75 -9.66
C ILE A 103 -30.69 1.25 -9.32
N GLN A 104 -31.45 0.42 -10.02
CA GLN A 104 -31.45 -1.02 -9.82
C GLN A 104 -30.09 -1.65 -10.15
N GLU A 105 -29.46 -1.26 -11.27
CA GLU A 105 -28.11 -1.69 -11.65
C GLU A 105 -27.06 -1.28 -10.59
N LYS A 106 -27.21 -0.12 -9.96
CA LYS A 106 -26.31 0.33 -8.88
C LYS A 106 -26.48 -0.51 -7.63
N LEU A 107 -27.71 -0.85 -7.26
CA LEU A 107 -28.03 -1.71 -6.14
C LEU A 107 -27.52 -3.14 -6.39
N GLU A 108 -27.73 -3.68 -7.58
CA GLU A 108 -27.23 -4.99 -7.98
C GLU A 108 -25.70 -5.03 -8.00
N TRP A 109 -25.05 -3.98 -8.47
CA TRP A 109 -23.60 -3.85 -8.38
C TRP A 109 -23.11 -3.84 -6.92
N ALA A 110 -23.77 -3.07 -6.05
CA ALA A 110 -23.42 -3.00 -4.63
C ALA A 110 -23.66 -4.35 -3.92
N ALA A 111 -24.78 -5.01 -4.20
CA ALA A 111 -25.12 -6.33 -3.67
C ALA A 111 -24.17 -7.42 -4.20
N LYS A 112 -23.75 -7.36 -5.47
CA LYS A 112 -22.74 -8.27 -6.03
C LYS A 112 -21.38 -8.07 -5.36
N LEU A 113 -21.01 -6.82 -5.10
CA LEU A 113 -19.80 -6.52 -4.36
C LEU A 113 -19.89 -7.11 -2.95
N GLU A 114 -20.99 -6.92 -2.22
CA GLU A 114 -21.22 -7.54 -0.91
C GLU A 114 -21.21 -9.07 -0.94
N ALA A 115 -21.83 -9.70 -1.94
CA ALA A 115 -21.79 -11.15 -2.07
C ALA A 115 -20.35 -11.66 -2.23
N SER A 116 -19.50 -10.90 -2.90
CA SER A 116 -18.07 -11.23 -3.06
C SER A 116 -17.22 -10.91 -1.82
N LEU A 117 -17.67 -9.98 -0.97
CA LEU A 117 -16.89 -9.36 0.08
C LEU A 117 -17.34 -9.78 1.51
N GLY A 118 -18.62 -10.07 1.72
CA GLY A 118 -19.25 -10.30 3.01
C GLY A 118 -19.82 -9.02 3.65
N THR A 119 -20.59 -9.18 4.74
CA THR A 119 -21.26 -8.07 5.46
C THR A 119 -20.29 -7.21 6.27
N ASP A 120 -19.16 -7.77 6.72
CA ASP A 120 -18.08 -6.99 7.35
C ASP A 120 -17.18 -6.36 6.29
N SER A 121 -17.52 -5.12 5.93
CA SER A 121 -16.81 -4.31 4.92
C SER A 121 -15.29 -4.21 5.10
N ARG A 122 -14.74 -4.31 6.32
CA ARG A 122 -13.28 -4.26 6.52
C ARG A 122 -12.63 -5.60 6.21
N LYS A 123 -13.22 -6.70 6.69
CA LYS A 123 -12.75 -8.06 6.45
C LYS A 123 -12.81 -8.40 4.96
N ALA A 124 -13.93 -8.06 4.33
CA ALA A 124 -14.15 -8.00 2.90
C ALA A 124 -12.99 -7.35 2.12
N THR A 125 -12.76 -6.08 2.40
CA THR A 125 -11.75 -5.26 1.73
C THR A 125 -10.35 -5.88 1.87
N LEU A 126 -10.03 -6.42 3.05
CA LEU A 126 -8.77 -7.10 3.29
C LEU A 126 -8.65 -8.42 2.51
N GLN A 127 -9.73 -9.19 2.36
CA GLN A 127 -9.73 -10.42 1.58
C GLN A 127 -9.51 -10.14 0.08
N GLU A 128 -10.21 -9.15 -0.48
CA GLU A 128 -10.01 -8.75 -1.87
C GLU A 128 -8.60 -8.19 -2.10
N TRP A 129 -8.09 -7.38 -1.16
CA TRP A 129 -6.71 -6.92 -1.22
C TRP A 129 -5.70 -8.08 -1.19
N LYS A 130 -5.89 -9.07 -0.31
CA LYS A 130 -5.04 -10.28 -0.27
C LYS A 130 -5.12 -11.09 -1.57
N LYS A 131 -6.31 -11.23 -2.15
CA LYS A 131 -6.51 -11.90 -3.44
C LYS A 131 -5.76 -11.19 -4.57
N ARG A 132 -5.90 -9.86 -4.66
CA ARG A 132 -5.13 -9.03 -5.60
C ARG A 132 -3.63 -9.13 -5.34
N TRP A 133 -3.21 -9.15 -4.08
CA TRP A 133 -1.80 -9.30 -3.71
C TRP A 133 -1.21 -10.61 -4.24
N ARG A 134 -1.88 -11.74 -4.02
CA ARG A 134 -1.43 -13.07 -4.49
C ARG A 134 -1.31 -13.13 -6.02
N THR A 135 -2.30 -12.61 -6.73
CA THR A 135 -2.37 -12.68 -8.20
C THR A 135 -1.36 -11.76 -8.89
N THR A 136 -1.06 -10.60 -8.32
CA THR A 136 -0.18 -9.60 -8.96
C THR A 136 1.29 -9.72 -8.57
N ARG A 137 1.71 -10.77 -7.83
CA ARG A 137 3.05 -10.91 -7.21
C ARG A 137 4.19 -10.70 -8.23
N PRO A 138 4.89 -9.54 -8.20
CA PRO A 138 6.01 -9.33 -9.11
C PRO A 138 7.23 -10.14 -8.65
N ARG A 139 8.09 -10.52 -9.59
CA ARG A 139 9.46 -10.91 -9.27
C ARG A 139 10.20 -9.65 -8.80
N SER A 140 10.40 -9.48 -7.50
CA SER A 140 11.19 -8.35 -6.99
C SER A 140 12.65 -8.55 -7.32
N ARG A 141 13.22 -7.67 -8.15
CA ARG A 141 14.66 -7.66 -8.48
C ARG A 141 15.53 -7.15 -7.33
N TRP A 142 14.96 -6.82 -6.18
CA TRP A 142 15.61 -6.02 -5.13
C TRP A 142 15.75 -6.74 -3.78
N ARG A 143 15.64 -8.08 -3.74
CA ARG A 143 15.64 -8.88 -2.49
C ARG A 143 14.69 -8.30 -1.42
N SER A 144 13.53 -7.80 -1.85
CA SER A 144 12.58 -7.14 -0.96
C SER A 144 11.84 -8.17 -0.09
N SER A 145 12.05 -8.10 1.22
CA SER A 145 11.25 -8.82 2.22
C SER A 145 9.80 -8.31 2.25
N ALA A 146 9.58 -7.02 1.98
CA ALA A 146 8.25 -6.42 1.87
C ALA A 146 7.43 -7.02 0.71
N SER A 147 8.08 -7.41 -0.40
CA SER A 147 7.40 -8.04 -1.54
C SER A 147 6.83 -9.44 -1.25
N GLN A 148 7.33 -10.10 -0.20
CA GLN A 148 6.88 -11.43 0.23
C GLN A 148 5.83 -11.38 1.35
N ALA A 149 5.62 -10.19 1.92
CA ALA A 149 4.75 -9.96 3.04
C ALA A 149 3.31 -9.73 2.58
N GLU A 150 2.36 -10.58 2.99
CA GLU A 150 0.95 -10.32 2.74
C GLU A 150 0.44 -9.12 3.58
N PRO A 151 -0.59 -8.40 3.07
CA PRO A 151 -1.29 -7.37 3.81
C PRO A 151 -1.83 -7.89 5.15
N SER A 152 -1.43 -7.24 6.24
CA SER A 152 -1.87 -7.58 7.59
C SER A 152 -1.69 -6.39 8.53
N ALA A 153 -2.67 -6.14 9.40
CA ALA A 153 -2.58 -5.10 10.42
C ALA A 153 -1.39 -5.32 11.37
N SER A 154 -0.96 -6.58 11.54
CA SER A 154 0.23 -6.91 12.33
C SER A 154 1.52 -6.27 11.79
N ARG A 155 1.53 -5.80 10.53
CA ARG A 155 2.67 -5.09 9.94
C ARG A 155 2.99 -3.79 10.68
N LEU A 156 1.97 -3.09 11.17
CA LEU A 156 2.13 -1.86 11.94
C LEU A 156 2.90 -2.10 13.26
N LYS A 157 2.86 -3.33 13.80
CA LYS A 157 3.63 -3.70 14.99
C LYS A 157 5.14 -3.66 14.78
N LEU A 158 5.62 -3.70 13.52
CA LEU A 158 7.04 -3.51 13.21
C LEU A 158 7.54 -2.09 13.54
N HIS A 159 6.63 -1.13 13.65
CA HIS A 159 6.95 0.29 13.81
C HIS A 159 6.56 0.85 15.19
N SER A 160 5.88 0.06 16.03
CA SER A 160 5.23 0.57 17.25
C SER A 160 6.18 1.15 18.30
N GLN A 161 7.45 0.73 18.30
CA GLN A 161 8.48 1.20 19.24
C GLN A 161 9.57 2.03 18.55
N LEU A 162 9.38 2.36 17.27
CA LEU A 162 10.37 3.05 16.46
C LEU A 162 10.08 4.53 16.35
N LYS A 163 11.11 5.35 16.50
CA LYS A 163 11.07 6.77 16.12
C LYS A 163 11.01 6.90 14.60
N LYS A 164 10.68 8.09 14.10
CA LYS A 164 10.47 8.32 12.65
C LYS A 164 11.67 7.87 11.79
N ALA A 165 12.89 8.18 12.20
CA ALA A 165 14.09 7.78 11.47
C ALA A 165 14.27 6.25 11.45
N GLU A 166 14.11 5.61 12.61
CA GLU A 166 14.21 4.15 12.78
C GLU A 166 13.13 3.41 11.96
N SER A 167 11.90 3.93 11.94
CA SER A 167 10.82 3.41 11.11
C SER A 167 11.13 3.56 9.62
N SER A 168 11.70 4.69 9.21
CA SER A 168 12.00 4.97 7.80
C SER A 168 13.11 4.07 7.27
N ILE A 169 14.20 3.91 8.03
CA ILE A 169 15.30 3.00 7.64
C ILE A 169 14.83 1.54 7.61
N LEU A 170 13.90 1.15 8.49
CA LEU A 170 13.31 -0.19 8.46
C LEU A 170 12.51 -0.43 7.17
N VAL A 171 11.64 0.50 6.76
CA VAL A 171 10.89 0.38 5.49
C VAL A 171 11.86 0.28 4.32
N GLN A 172 12.89 1.12 4.29
CA GLN A 172 13.91 1.10 3.24
C GLN A 172 14.67 -0.23 3.19
N ALA A 173 15.06 -0.77 4.35
CA ALA A 173 15.72 -2.07 4.46
C ALA A 173 14.79 -3.21 3.97
N ARG A 174 13.53 -3.21 4.42
CA ARG A 174 12.52 -4.23 4.04
C ARG A 174 12.21 -4.22 2.54
N THR A 175 12.19 -3.06 1.92
CA THR A 175 11.89 -2.87 0.49
C THR A 175 13.12 -3.04 -0.40
N GLY A 176 14.32 -3.15 0.18
CA GLY A 176 15.59 -3.22 -0.55
C GLY A 176 15.97 -1.91 -1.26
N ARG A 177 15.28 -0.80 -0.92
CA ARG A 177 15.46 0.53 -1.49
C ARG A 177 15.90 1.45 -0.38
N ILE A 178 17.18 1.39 -0.12
CA ILE A 178 17.89 2.01 1.00
C ILE A 178 19.13 2.69 0.45
N GLY A 179 19.62 3.75 1.08
CA GLY A 179 20.79 4.51 0.61
C GLY A 179 22.13 3.77 0.78
N LEU A 180 22.25 2.55 0.27
CA LEU A 180 23.46 1.74 0.19
C LEU A 180 23.84 1.50 -1.28
N ALA A 181 25.11 1.17 -1.55
CA ALA A 181 25.66 1.14 -2.90
C ALA A 181 24.85 0.28 -3.89
N HIS A 182 24.38 -0.91 -3.48
CA HIS A 182 23.59 -1.78 -4.36
C HIS A 182 22.33 -1.09 -4.93
N PHE A 183 21.59 -0.35 -4.08
CA PHE A 183 20.39 0.34 -4.54
C PHE A 183 20.74 1.57 -5.36
N LEU A 184 21.70 2.36 -4.90
CA LEU A 184 22.10 3.62 -5.54
C LEU A 184 22.68 3.38 -6.94
N ALA A 185 23.50 2.35 -7.12
CA ALA A 185 24.06 1.94 -8.41
C ALA A 185 22.98 1.59 -9.43
N LYS A 186 22.01 0.78 -9.00
CA LYS A 186 20.93 0.34 -9.88
C LYS A 186 19.86 1.40 -10.09
N ALA A 187 19.85 2.44 -9.26
CA ALA A 187 19.09 3.67 -9.48
C ALA A 187 19.86 4.71 -10.32
N TYR A 188 21.08 4.39 -10.78
CA TYR A 188 21.95 5.25 -11.57
C TYR A 188 22.27 6.60 -10.89
N VAL A 189 22.52 6.56 -9.58
CA VAL A 189 22.98 7.73 -8.82
C VAL A 189 24.47 7.95 -9.10
N GLN A 190 24.84 9.18 -9.45
CA GLN A 190 26.23 9.56 -9.71
C GLN A 190 27.11 9.32 -8.48
N GLY A 191 28.30 8.74 -8.68
CA GLY A 191 29.24 8.39 -7.63
C GLY A 191 28.96 7.05 -6.94
N TYR A 192 27.99 6.28 -7.46
CA TYR A 192 27.65 4.93 -6.98
C TYR A 192 27.62 3.94 -8.14
N GLU A 193 28.57 3.97 -9.06
CA GLU A 193 28.59 3.10 -10.23
C GLU A 193 28.83 1.63 -9.85
N ASP A 194 29.58 1.39 -8.77
CA ASP A 194 29.85 0.07 -8.22
C ASP A 194 28.87 -0.28 -7.08
N PRO A 195 28.05 -1.35 -7.22
CA PRO A 195 27.16 -1.80 -6.16
C PRO A 195 27.88 -2.53 -5.01
N THR A 196 29.18 -2.78 -5.11
CA THR A 196 29.95 -3.61 -4.18
C THR A 196 30.17 -2.90 -2.85
N CYS A 197 30.11 -3.65 -1.76
CA CYS A 197 30.44 -3.15 -0.43
C CYS A 197 31.95 -2.86 -0.35
N ARG A 198 32.32 -1.87 0.49
CA ARG A 198 33.73 -1.55 0.79
C ARG A 198 34.55 -2.72 1.35
N CYS A 199 33.91 -3.77 1.87
CA CYS A 199 34.61 -4.99 2.28
C CYS A 199 34.99 -5.91 1.11
N GLY A 200 34.51 -5.64 -0.11
CA GLY A 200 34.85 -6.39 -1.34
C GLY A 200 34.12 -7.72 -1.51
N ALA A 201 33.38 -8.21 -0.52
CA ALA A 201 32.82 -9.57 -0.55
C ALA A 201 31.55 -9.71 -1.42
N GLU A 202 30.61 -8.76 -1.34
CA GLU A 202 29.32 -8.82 -2.03
C GLU A 202 28.75 -7.40 -2.28
N GLN A 203 27.60 -7.34 -2.96
CA GLN A 203 26.82 -6.11 -3.13
C GLN A 203 26.36 -5.52 -1.79
N GLU A 204 26.49 -4.20 -1.63
CA GLU A 204 26.14 -3.51 -0.38
C GLU A 204 24.62 -3.39 -0.19
N THR A 205 24.03 -4.44 0.39
CA THR A 205 22.61 -4.49 0.77
C THR A 205 22.44 -4.35 2.28
N ALA A 206 21.21 -4.07 2.74
CA ALA A 206 20.92 -4.07 4.17
C ALA A 206 21.16 -5.44 4.82
N GLU A 207 20.86 -6.52 4.09
CA GLU A 207 21.15 -7.90 4.49
C GLU A 207 22.65 -8.14 4.64
N HIS A 208 23.44 -7.80 3.62
CA HIS A 208 24.90 -7.89 3.68
C HIS A 208 25.47 -7.10 4.85
N THR A 209 25.06 -5.84 4.99
CA THR A 209 25.57 -4.96 6.06
C THR A 209 25.27 -5.55 7.44
N LEU A 210 24.03 -6.03 7.67
CA LEU A 210 23.62 -6.60 8.95
C LEU A 210 24.21 -7.98 9.25
N LEU A 211 24.48 -8.83 8.24
CA LEU A 211 24.75 -10.26 8.47
C LEU A 211 26.09 -10.77 7.95
N HIS A 212 26.70 -10.10 6.98
CA HIS A 212 27.81 -10.68 6.20
C HIS A 212 29.04 -9.76 6.11
N CYS A 213 28.88 -8.44 6.30
CA CYS A 213 29.96 -7.49 6.14
C CYS A 213 31.08 -7.71 7.17
N GLN A 214 32.30 -7.94 6.69
CA GLN A 214 33.51 -8.16 7.50
C GLN A 214 33.90 -6.91 8.30
N ILE A 215 33.75 -5.72 7.71
CA ILE A 215 34.01 -4.43 8.39
C ILE A 215 33.15 -4.29 9.65
N GLU A 216 31.98 -4.92 9.66
CA GLU A 216 30.99 -4.80 10.72
C GLU A 216 31.00 -6.00 11.67
N GLU A 217 31.95 -6.94 11.51
CA GLU A 217 32.00 -8.19 12.25
C GLU A 217 32.10 -7.98 13.77
N GLU A 218 33.04 -7.15 14.23
CA GLU A 218 33.23 -6.86 15.66
C GLU A 218 31.99 -6.21 16.30
N ARG A 219 31.22 -5.47 15.51
CA ARG A 219 29.99 -4.80 15.95
C ARG A 219 28.77 -5.72 15.93
N ARG A 220 28.80 -6.82 15.17
CA ARG A 220 27.71 -7.80 15.07
C ARG A 220 27.73 -8.73 16.29
N LYS A 221 26.70 -8.61 17.13
CA LYS A 221 26.49 -9.49 18.30
C LYS A 221 25.34 -10.48 18.07
N TRP A 222 25.16 -10.89 16.82
CA TRP A 222 24.05 -11.75 16.41
C TRP A 222 24.35 -13.23 16.71
N PRO A 223 23.34 -14.04 17.06
CA PRO A 223 23.53 -15.48 17.17
C PRO A 223 23.94 -16.07 15.80
N ARG A 224 24.70 -17.16 15.82
CA ARG A 224 25.01 -17.90 14.58
C ARG A 224 23.72 -18.34 13.90
N GLY A 225 23.68 -18.22 12.57
CA GLY A 225 22.51 -18.60 11.77
C GLY A 225 21.37 -17.57 11.75
N ALA A 226 21.58 -16.36 12.29
CA ALA A 226 20.60 -15.28 12.20
C ALA A 226 20.27 -14.94 10.74
N ARG A 227 18.98 -14.77 10.43
CA ARG A 227 18.50 -14.45 9.09
C ARG A 227 18.03 -13.01 9.00
N PHE A 228 18.02 -12.45 7.80
CA PHE A 228 17.58 -11.06 7.60
C PHE A 228 16.13 -10.83 8.07
N SER A 229 15.26 -11.82 7.85
CA SER A 229 13.86 -11.80 8.32
C SER A 229 13.74 -11.58 9.82
N ASP A 230 14.71 -12.06 10.60
CA ASP A 230 14.63 -12.05 12.05
C ASP A 230 14.80 -10.63 12.59
N PHE A 231 15.51 -9.78 11.84
CA PHE A 231 15.74 -8.37 12.16
C PHE A 231 14.65 -7.46 11.61
N VAL A 232 14.18 -7.73 10.38
CA VAL A 232 13.27 -6.79 9.70
C VAL A 232 11.80 -7.20 9.75
N SER A 233 11.47 -8.43 10.14
CA SER A 233 10.09 -8.94 10.15
C SER A 233 9.57 -9.36 11.52
N ILE A 234 10.40 -9.31 12.58
CA ILE A 234 9.99 -9.62 13.94
C ILE A 234 9.99 -8.34 14.78
N PRO A 235 8.83 -7.87 15.29
CA PRO A 235 8.71 -6.60 16.00
C PRO A 235 9.79 -6.34 17.06
N ARG A 236 10.07 -7.32 17.93
CA ARG A 236 11.04 -7.20 19.03
C ARG A 236 12.48 -6.92 18.59
N ASN A 237 12.83 -7.23 17.34
CA ASN A 237 14.19 -7.06 16.80
C ASN A 237 14.33 -5.84 15.88
N THR A 238 13.21 -5.22 15.49
CA THR A 238 13.21 -4.12 14.52
C THR A 238 13.99 -2.90 15.00
N LEU A 239 13.90 -2.56 16.28
CA LEU A 239 14.66 -1.45 16.88
C LEU A 239 16.16 -1.71 16.83
N ILE A 240 16.57 -2.93 17.15
CA ILE A 240 17.96 -3.36 17.10
C ILE A 240 18.49 -3.18 15.68
N ALA A 241 17.76 -3.67 14.69
CA ALA A 241 18.14 -3.56 13.27
C ALA A 241 18.22 -2.10 12.80
N ALA A 242 17.20 -1.30 13.12
CA ALA A 242 17.12 0.10 12.70
C ALA A 242 18.23 0.95 13.33
N ARG A 243 18.43 0.83 14.64
CA ARG A 243 19.54 1.47 15.37
C ARG A 243 20.87 1.08 14.77
N TRP A 244 21.06 -0.22 14.53
CA TRP A 244 22.32 -0.75 14.03
C TRP A 244 22.65 -0.16 12.65
N LEU A 245 21.68 -0.11 11.74
CA LEU A 245 21.84 0.45 10.40
C LEU A 245 22.12 1.96 10.44
N ILE A 246 21.44 2.72 11.32
CA ILE A 246 21.69 4.16 11.48
C ILE A 246 23.13 4.41 11.97
N GLN A 247 23.54 3.71 13.02
CA GLN A 247 24.87 3.85 13.63
C GLN A 247 26.01 3.33 12.76
N SER A 248 25.74 2.55 11.70
CA SER A 248 26.77 2.15 10.73
C SER A 248 27.39 3.34 10.00
N ASN A 249 26.72 4.52 10.02
CA ASN A 249 27.14 5.74 9.32
C ASN A 249 27.38 5.58 7.80
N ARG A 250 26.87 4.50 7.19
CA ARG A 250 26.96 4.26 5.73
C ARG A 250 25.91 5.02 4.93
N ILE A 251 24.81 5.39 5.58
CA ILE A 251 23.63 5.95 4.93
C ILE A 251 23.51 7.41 5.35
N ASN A 252 24.08 8.31 4.55
CA ASN A 252 24.24 9.74 4.89
C ASN A 252 22.95 10.44 5.33
N GLN A 253 21.81 10.08 4.74
CA GLN A 253 20.51 10.68 5.07
C GLN A 253 20.06 10.46 6.54
N PHE A 254 20.69 9.53 7.27
CA PHE A 254 20.40 9.25 8.68
C PHE A 254 21.47 9.77 9.65
N GLN A 255 22.51 10.49 9.19
CA GLN A 255 23.56 11.02 10.06
C GLN A 255 23.04 11.97 11.13
N LEU A 256 22.12 12.89 10.78
CA LEU A 256 21.49 13.78 11.76
C LEU A 256 20.69 12.98 12.80
N ALA A 257 19.93 11.98 12.35
CA ALA A 257 19.20 11.11 13.27
C ALA A 257 20.14 10.33 14.18
N ASN A 258 21.29 9.87 13.69
CA ASN A 258 22.29 9.19 14.52
C ASN A 258 22.76 10.09 15.67
N ARG A 259 23.08 11.36 15.36
CA ARG A 259 23.49 12.35 16.38
C ARG A 259 22.41 12.59 17.43
N LEU A 260 21.20 12.94 17.00
CA LEU A 260 20.08 13.28 17.89
C LEU A 260 19.59 12.09 18.73
N LEU A 261 19.65 10.87 18.17
CA LEU A 261 19.08 9.70 18.84
C LEU A 261 20.07 8.97 19.74
N TYR A 262 21.36 8.99 19.41
CA TYR A 262 22.34 8.12 20.05
C TYR A 262 23.62 8.81 20.52
N ASN A 263 23.93 10.03 20.08
CA ASN A 263 25.15 10.74 20.53
C ASN A 263 24.84 11.82 21.59
N GLU A 264 23.64 12.39 21.61
CA GLU A 264 23.22 13.35 22.65
C GLU A 264 22.97 12.72 24.04
N ALA A 265 22.97 11.38 24.14
CA ALA A 265 22.85 10.67 25.41
C ALA A 265 24.19 10.46 26.14
N THR A 266 25.29 10.96 25.58
CA THR A 266 26.66 10.80 26.10
C THR A 266 27.35 12.13 26.42
N SER A 267 26.60 13.20 26.64
CA SER A 267 27.12 14.50 27.07
C SER A 267 26.47 14.95 28.38
#